data_AF-A0A2J4PKH4-F1
#
_entry.id   AF-A0A2J4PKH4-F1
#
_cell.length_a   1.000
_cell.length_b   1.000
_cell.length_c   1.000
_cell.angle_alpha   90.00
_cell.angle_beta   90.00
_cell.angle_gamma   90.00
#
_symmetry.space_group_name_H-M   'P 1'
#
loop_
_entity.id
_entity.type
_entity.pdbx_description
1 polymer ?
#
loop_
_entity_poly.entity_id
_entity_poly.type
_entity_poly.pdbx_seq_one_letter_code
_entity_poly.pdbx_strand_id
1 'polypeptide(L)' 'MNAKVWVLGDAVVDLLPESEGRLLRCPGGAPANVAVGIARLGG' A
#
# COMPACT_ATOMS: atom_id res chain seq x y z
N MET A 1 -13.29 -11.51 18.60
CA MET A 1 -11.86 -11.71 18.27
C MET A 1 -11.71 -11.43 16.79
N ASN A 2 -10.95 -10.42 16.38
CA ASN A 2 -10.66 -10.23 14.95
C ASN A 2 -9.65 -11.29 14.51
N ALA A 3 -9.95 -11.95 13.40
CA ALA A 3 -9.06 -12.95 12.83
C ALA A 3 -7.81 -12.25 12.30
N LYS A 4 -6.63 -12.82 12.54
CA LYS A 4 -5.40 -12.27 11.99
C LYS A 4 -5.36 -12.49 10.48
N VAL A 5 -5.32 -11.40 9.71
CA VAL A 5 -5.16 -11.46 8.25
C VAL A 5 -3.68 -11.43 7.88
N TRP A 6 -3.24 -12.41 7.11
CA TRP A 6 -1.90 -12.45 6.54
C TRP A 6 -1.96 -12.06 5.07
N VAL A 7 -1.10 -11.11 4.69
CA VAL A 7 -0.89 -10.71 3.30
C VAL A 7 0.51 -11.14 2.85
N LEU A 8 0.62 -11.56 1.60
CA LEU A 8 1.89 -11.97 1.00
C LEU A 8 1.97 -11.45 -0.43
N GLY A 9 3.13 -10.92 -0.79
CA GLY A 9 3.48 -10.51 -2.15
C GLY A 9 4.37 -9.28 -2.11
N ASP A 10 4.23 -8.42 -3.12
CA ASP A 10 5.10 -7.27 -3.32
C ASP A 10 4.68 -6.04 -2.51
N ALA A 11 5.68 -5.35 -1.98
CA ALA A 11 5.56 -3.98 -1.53
C ALA A 11 6.52 -3.15 -2.39
N VAL A 12 5.97 -2.15 -3.09
CA VAL A 12 6.71 -1.39 -4.09
C VAL A 12 6.63 0.11 -3.81
N VAL A 13 7.39 0.89 -4.57
CA VAL A 13 7.24 2.34 -4.64
C VAL A 13 6.62 2.67 -5.98
N ASP A 14 5.39 3.18 -5.96
CA ASP A 14 4.73 3.71 -7.14
C ASP A 14 5.28 5.11 -7.41
N LEU A 15 5.80 5.31 -8.62
CA LEU A 15 6.22 6.63 -9.09
C LEU A 15 5.09 7.24 -9.91
N LEU A 16 4.30 8.11 -9.28
CA LEU A 16 3.17 8.76 -9.92
C LEU A 16 3.59 10.13 -10.48
N PRO A 17 3.07 10.55 -11.65
CA PRO A 17 3.29 11.90 -12.15
C PRO A 17 2.76 12.95 -11.17
N GLU A 18 3.58 13.95 -10.81
CA GLU A 18 3.19 15.02 -9.87
C GLU A 18 3.21 16.40 -10.54
N SER A 19 4.29 16.71 -11.26
CA SER A 19 4.44 17.93 -12.06
C SER A 19 5.52 17.71 -13.14
N GLU A 20 5.76 18.69 -14.03
CA GLU A 20 6.81 18.57 -15.04
C GLU A 20 8.17 18.17 -14.42
N GLY A 21 8.76 17.09 -14.94
CA GLY A 21 10.03 16.55 -14.47
C GLY A 21 10.03 15.96 -13.06
N ARG A 22 8.87 15.86 -12.38
CA ARG A 22 8.77 15.42 -10.98
C ARG A 22 7.80 14.26 -10.80
N LEU A 23 8.28 13.23 -10.09
CA LEU A 23 7.49 12.05 -9.71
C LEU A 23 7.25 12.05 -8.20
N LEU A 24 6.00 11.84 -7.81
CA LEU A 24 5.62 11.56 -6.44
C LEU A 24 5.93 10.08 -6.14
N ARG A 25 6.64 9.84 -5.04
CA ARG A 25 6.88 8.49 -4.52
C ARG A 25 5.74 8.11 -3.58
N CYS A 26 4.94 7.14 -3.97
CA CYS A 26 3.88 6.58 -3.16
C CYS A 26 4.25 5.16 -2.70
N PRO A 27 3.97 4.78 -1.45
CA PRO A 27 3.99 3.37 -1.09
C PRO A 27 2.89 2.65 -1.89
N GLY A 28 3.23 1.49 -2.46
CA GLY A 28 2.35 0.73 -3.33
C GLY A 28 2.54 -0.78 -3.18
N GLY A 29 1.93 -1.51 -4.11
CA GLY A 29 1.86 -2.97 -4.10
C GLY A 29 0.48 -3.43 -3.63
N ALA A 30 -0.19 -4.25 -4.45
CA ALA A 30 -1.54 -4.71 -4.15
C ALA A 30 -1.67 -5.35 -2.75
N PRO A 31 -0.79 -6.29 -2.32
CA PRO A 31 -0.91 -6.90 -1.00
C PRO A 31 -0.55 -5.92 0.13
N ALA A 32 0.39 -4.99 -0.10
CA ALA A 32 0.73 -3.96 0.87
C ALA A 32 -0.44 -2.99 1.12
N ASN A 33 -1.10 -2.56 0.04
CA ASN A 33 -2.27 -1.67 0.11
C ASN A 33 -3.45 -2.33 0.85
N VAL A 34 -3.69 -3.63 0.61
CA VAL A 34 -4.69 -4.42 1.36
C VAL A 34 -4.36 -4.46 2.85
N ALA A 35 -3.10 -4.72 3.20
CA ALA A 35 -2.66 -4.75 4.60
C ALA A 35 -2.93 -3.42 5.32
N VAL A 36 -2.58 -2.31 4.67
CA VAL A 36 -2.80 -0.96 5.20
C VAL A 36 -4.29 -0.65 5.33
N GLY A 37 -5.12 -1.06 4.36
CA GLY A 37 -6.57 -0.89 4.42
C GLY A 37 -7.19 -1.60 5.62
N ILE A 38 -6.88 -2.88 5.82
CA ILE A 38 -7.34 -3.67 6.96
C ILE A 38 -6.92 -3.04 8.28
N ALA A 39 -5.63 -2.67 8.41
CA ALA A 39 -5.11 -2.07 9.63
C ALA A 39 -5.79 -0.74 9.98
N ARG A 40 -6.07 0.12 8.97
CA ARG A 40 -6.75 1.41 9.17
C ARG A 40 -8.22 1.25 9.58
N LEU A 41 -8.85 0.12 9.25
CA LEU A 41 -10.26 -0.16 9.57
C LEU A 41 -10.45 -0.91 10.91
N GLY A 42 -9.38 -1.15 11.67
CA GLY A 42 -9.46 -1.78 13.00
C GLY A 42 -9.21 -3.29 13.03
N GLY A 43 -8.69 -3.87 11.95
CA GLY A 43 -8.14 -5.22 11.94
C GLY A 43 -9.10 -6.30 11.48
#